data_AF-A0A2V2LAG9-F1
#
_entry.id   AF-A0A2V2LAG9-F1
#
_cell.length_a   1.000
_cell.length_b   1.000
_cell.length_c   1.000
_cell.angle_alpha   90.00
_cell.angle_beta   90.00
_cell.angle_gamma   90.00
#
_symmetry.space_group_name_H-M   'P 1'
#
loop_
_entity.id
_entity.type
_entity.pdbx_description
1 polymer ?
#
loop_
_entity_poly.entity_id
_entity_poly.type
_entity_poly.pdbx_seq_one_letter_code
_entity_poly.pdbx_strand_id
1 'polypeptide(L)'
;MPKRWGFEGRVTRLYIDADACPVKDEAERVATRHGVEMLVVHNGGLRPSRNPLVRHVIVEEGPDMADRWIAAECGPGDVVVTGDIPLADACLKAGAAVIQHNGEALTPANIGPRLATRDLMNDIRAADPFHQGRGKGFAKADRSRFLSALDAALVAARKGRA
;
A
#
# COMPACT_ATOMS: atom_id res chain seq x y z
N MET A 1 18.34 -5.55 16.99
CA MET A 1 17.36 -4.45 17.07
C MET A 1 17.85 -3.31 16.19
N PRO A 2 17.18 -2.94 15.09
CA PRO A 2 17.61 -1.76 14.34
C PRO A 2 17.15 -0.50 15.08
N LYS A 3 18.10 0.44 15.21
CA LYS A 3 17.98 1.71 15.92
C LYS A 3 17.03 2.65 15.19
N ARG A 4 15.99 3.15 15.86
CA ARG A 4 15.19 4.30 15.39
C ARG A 4 16.04 5.57 15.54
N TRP A 5 16.66 6.02 14.45
CA TRP A 5 17.23 7.37 14.34
C TRP A 5 16.12 8.36 13.97
N GLY A 6 16.28 9.60 14.48
CA GLY A 6 15.29 10.67 14.46
C GLY A 6 14.75 11.08 13.09
N PHE A 7 13.65 11.83 13.14
CA PHE A 7 12.84 12.31 12.03
C PHE A 7 13.53 13.32 11.08
N GLU A 8 14.84 13.54 11.21
CA GLU A 8 15.59 14.48 10.38
C GLU A 8 15.97 13.84 9.02
N GLY A 9 15.34 14.25 7.92
CA GLY A 9 15.84 14.02 6.56
C GLY A 9 15.38 12.75 5.82
N ARG A 10 14.36 12.02 6.27
CA ARG A 10 13.79 10.94 5.44
C ARG A 10 13.15 11.54 4.18
N VAL A 11 13.29 10.93 2.99
CA VAL A 11 12.63 11.32 1.72
C VAL A 11 11.27 10.60 1.58
N THR A 12 10.28 11.19 0.90
CA THR A 12 8.92 10.62 0.82
C THR A 12 9.03 9.41 -0.08
N ARG A 13 8.52 8.27 0.41
CA ARG A 13 8.53 7.01 -0.32
C ARG A 13 7.13 6.52 -0.60
N LEU A 14 6.98 5.85 -1.73
CA LEU A 14 5.78 5.13 -2.11
C LEU A 14 6.03 3.64 -1.95
N TYR A 15 5.31 2.99 -1.05
CA TYR A 15 5.37 1.53 -0.88
C TYR A 15 4.20 0.90 -1.61
N ILE A 16 4.49 -0.10 -2.44
CA ILE A 16 3.49 -0.90 -3.15
C ILE A 16 3.56 -2.32 -2.61
N ASP A 17 2.48 -2.74 -1.96
CA ASP A 17 2.18 -4.16 -1.79
C ASP A 17 1.93 -4.76 -3.18
N ALA A 18 2.82 -5.63 -3.63
CA ALA A 18 2.77 -6.14 -4.99
C ALA A 18 1.72 -7.22 -5.19
N ASP A 19 1.19 -7.81 -4.12
CA ASP A 19 0.27 -8.94 -4.16
C ASP A 19 -1.07 -8.49 -4.75
N ALA A 20 -1.38 -9.08 -5.90
CA ALA A 20 -2.58 -8.76 -6.69
C ALA A 20 -2.81 -7.25 -6.98
N CYS A 21 -1.76 -6.42 -7.04
CA CYS A 21 -1.89 -4.98 -7.30
C CYS A 21 -2.13 -4.68 -8.80
N PRO A 22 -3.32 -4.18 -9.21
CA PRO A 22 -3.67 -3.96 -10.62
C PRO A 22 -3.27 -2.56 -11.14
N VAL A 23 -2.64 -1.75 -10.27
CA VAL A 23 -2.34 -0.32 -10.49
C VAL A 23 -0.85 0.01 -10.41
N LYS A 24 0.03 -0.99 -10.56
CA LYS A 24 1.49 -0.82 -10.50
C LYS A 24 2.01 0.20 -11.52
N ASP A 25 1.53 0.12 -12.76
CA ASP A 25 1.94 1.03 -13.84
C ASP A 25 1.45 2.47 -13.57
N GLU A 26 0.23 2.62 -13.06
CA GLU A 26 -0.31 3.91 -12.64
C GLU A 26 0.50 4.52 -11.49
N ALA A 27 0.85 3.71 -10.49
CA ALA A 27 1.67 4.13 -9.37
C ALA A 27 3.07 4.58 -9.82
N GLU A 28 3.72 3.82 -10.70
CA GLU A 28 5.02 4.15 -11.26
C GLU A 28 4.99 5.50 -12.00
N ARG A 29 3.95 5.74 -12.83
CA ARG A 29 3.79 7.03 -13.54
C ARG A 29 3.68 8.21 -12.57
N VAL A 30 2.90 8.07 -11.50
CA VAL A 30 2.73 9.13 -10.51
C VAL A 30 4.03 9.34 -9.74
N ALA A 31 4.68 8.28 -9.25
CA ALA A 31 5.95 8.35 -8.53
C ALA A 31 7.03 9.04 -9.35
N THR A 32 7.15 8.67 -10.64
CA THR A 32 8.12 9.26 -11.57
C THR A 32 7.92 10.76 -11.73
N ARG A 33 6.68 11.19 -11.96
CA ARG A 33 6.34 12.61 -12.11
C ARG A 33 6.68 13.42 -10.86
N HIS A 34 6.54 12.81 -9.68
CA HIS A 34 6.85 13.46 -8.40
C HIS A 34 8.31 13.33 -7.96
N GLY A 35 9.13 12.54 -8.67
CA GLY A 35 10.51 12.24 -8.28
C GLY A 35 10.60 11.44 -6.97
N VAL A 36 9.59 10.63 -6.67
CA VAL A 36 9.48 9.85 -5.43
C VAL A 36 10.00 8.42 -5.66
N GLU A 37 10.83 7.92 -4.74
CA GLU A 37 11.25 6.52 -4.74
C GLU A 37 10.04 5.63 -4.49
N MET A 38 9.80 4.68 -5.40
CA MET A 38 8.76 3.67 -5.30
C MET A 38 9.37 2.32 -4.96
N LEU A 39 8.94 1.72 -3.86
CA LEU A 39 9.35 0.41 -3.39
C LEU A 39 8.25 -0.59 -3.70
N VAL A 40 8.51 -1.52 -4.61
CA VAL A 40 7.62 -2.64 -4.91
C VAL A 40 8.06 -3.80 -4.04
N VAL A 41 7.24 -4.19 -3.06
CA VAL A 41 7.59 -5.21 -2.07
C VAL A 41 6.86 -6.51 -2.39
N HIS A 42 7.58 -7.62 -2.42
CA HIS A 42 7.04 -8.91 -2.83
C HIS A 42 7.86 -10.09 -2.28
N ASN A 43 7.22 -11.26 -2.18
CA ASN A 43 7.78 -12.52 -1.67
C ASN A 43 8.36 -13.45 -2.75
N GLY A 44 8.54 -12.99 -4.00
CA GLY A 44 8.98 -13.85 -5.12
C GLY A 44 9.62 -13.11 -6.30
N GLY A 45 9.68 -13.71 -7.49
CA GLY A 45 10.33 -13.08 -8.66
C GLY A 45 9.41 -12.12 -9.44
N LEU A 46 9.67 -10.81 -9.38
CA LEU A 46 9.11 -9.81 -10.30
C LEU A 46 10.19 -9.35 -11.28
N ARG A 47 9.77 -9.02 -12.52
CA ARG A 47 10.69 -8.41 -13.48
C ARG A 47 11.05 -7.00 -12.98
N PRO A 48 12.34 -6.66 -12.88
CA PRO A 48 12.75 -5.32 -12.49
C PRO A 48 12.18 -4.26 -13.43
N SER A 49 11.76 -3.12 -12.87
CA SER A 49 11.41 -1.96 -13.68
C SER A 49 12.69 -1.36 -14.25
N ARG A 50 12.59 -0.71 -15.43
CA ARG A 50 13.69 0.05 -16.03
C ARG A 50 13.82 1.45 -15.42
N ASN A 51 12.85 1.84 -14.62
CA ASN A 51 12.79 3.14 -14.00
C ASN A 51 13.72 3.20 -12.78
N PRO A 52 14.69 4.14 -12.74
CA PRO A 52 15.64 4.23 -11.63
C PRO A 52 15.00 4.62 -10.29
N LEU A 53 13.78 5.15 -10.30
CA LEU A 53 13.02 5.46 -9.08
C LEU A 53 12.27 4.26 -8.52
N VAL A 54 12.22 3.13 -9.24
CA VAL A 54 11.52 1.92 -8.81
C VAL A 54 12.52 0.90 -8.29
N ARG A 55 12.41 0.59 -7.00
CA ARG A 55 13.20 -0.44 -6.34
C ARG A 55 12.32 -1.64 -6.01
N HIS A 56 12.76 -2.81 -6.43
CA HIS A 56 12.13 -4.08 -6.03
C HIS A 56 12.74 -4.54 -4.72
N VAL A 57 11.88 -4.84 -3.74
CA VAL A 57 12.25 -5.35 -2.43
C VAL A 57 11.73 -6.77 -2.34
N ILE A 58 12.67 -7.72 -2.39
CA ILE A 58 12.39 -9.14 -2.21
C ILE A 58 12.50 -9.43 -0.71
N VAL A 59 11.40 -9.89 -0.12
CA VAL A 59 11.39 -10.37 1.27
C VAL A 59 11.50 -11.88 1.31
N GLU A 60 11.79 -12.44 2.49
CA GLU A 60 11.80 -13.88 2.71
C GLU A 60 10.45 -14.50 2.36
N GLU A 61 10.49 -15.76 1.87
CA GLU A 61 9.28 -16.53 1.65
C GLU A 61 8.61 -16.85 2.99
N GLY A 62 7.31 -16.60 3.07
CA GLY A 62 6.52 -16.87 4.27
C GLY A 62 5.24 -16.06 4.29
N PRO A 63 4.27 -16.46 5.14
CA PRO A 63 3.02 -15.73 5.29
C PRO A 63 3.28 -14.32 5.82
N ASP A 64 2.65 -13.34 5.17
CA ASP A 64 2.63 -11.92 5.56
C ASP A 64 4.01 -11.26 5.67
N MET A 65 5.05 -11.82 5.04
CA MET A 65 6.41 -11.28 5.15
C MET A 65 6.54 -9.90 4.50
N ALA A 66 5.86 -9.68 3.37
CA ALA A 66 5.84 -8.39 2.69
C ALA A 66 5.14 -7.33 3.55
N ASP A 67 3.98 -7.67 4.09
CA ASP A 67 3.17 -6.83 4.97
C ASP A 67 3.97 -6.36 6.19
N ARG A 68 4.61 -7.32 6.89
CA ARG A 68 5.44 -7.03 8.06
C ARG A 68 6.59 -6.10 7.71
N TRP A 69 7.22 -6.30 6.55
CA TRP A 69 8.31 -5.44 6.10
C TRP A 69 7.83 -4.03 5.78
N ILE A 70 6.73 -3.88 5.03
CA ILE A 70 6.15 -2.58 4.69
C ILE A 70 5.79 -1.82 5.97
N ALA A 71 5.05 -2.45 6.89
CA ALA A 71 4.62 -1.82 8.13
C ALA A 71 5.78 -1.43 9.06
N ALA A 72 6.90 -2.15 9.01
CA ALA A 72 8.09 -1.82 9.77
C ALA A 72 8.91 -0.65 9.16
N GLU A 73 8.88 -0.50 7.84
CA GLU A 73 9.69 0.49 7.12
C GLU A 73 8.97 1.82 6.89
N CYS A 74 7.66 1.78 6.63
CA CYS A 74 6.86 2.96 6.37
C CYS A 74 6.66 3.82 7.63
N GLY A 75 6.30 5.08 7.43
CA GLY A 75 6.01 5.98 8.54
C GLY A 75 5.50 7.34 8.11
N PRO A 76 5.57 8.36 8.98
CA PRO A 76 5.06 9.70 8.68
C PRO A 76 5.68 10.30 7.41
N GLY A 77 4.81 10.79 6.53
CA GLY A 77 5.21 11.38 5.25
C GLY A 77 5.52 10.39 4.13
N ASP A 78 5.24 9.10 4.35
CA ASP A 78 5.21 8.06 3.31
C ASP A 78 3.77 7.71 2.89
N VAL A 79 3.65 7.10 1.72
CA VAL A 79 2.36 6.61 1.18
C VAL A 79 2.47 5.11 0.88
N VAL A 80 1.46 4.36 1.25
CA VAL A 80 1.35 2.91 1.01
C VAL A 80 0.15 2.63 0.12
N VAL A 81 0.34 1.80 -0.90
CA VAL A 81 -0.75 1.24 -1.72
C VAL A 81 -0.92 -0.23 -1.39
N THR A 82 -2.09 -0.60 -0.88
CA THR A 82 -2.44 -2.00 -0.59
C THR A 82 -3.95 -2.22 -0.69
N GLY A 83 -4.34 -3.44 -1.05
CA GLY A 83 -5.71 -3.92 -0.92
C GLY A 83 -5.98 -4.66 0.39
N ASP A 84 -4.93 -5.04 1.14
CA ASP A 84 -5.02 -5.77 2.39
C ASP A 84 -5.38 -4.83 3.56
N ILE A 85 -6.48 -5.15 4.24
CA ILE A 85 -7.03 -4.33 5.32
C ILE A 85 -6.17 -4.40 6.60
N PRO A 86 -5.76 -5.59 7.08
CA PRO A 86 -4.74 -5.69 8.14
C PRO A 86 -3.46 -4.89 7.89
N LEU A 87 -2.87 -4.97 6.69
CA LEU A 87 -1.68 -4.19 6.35
C LEU A 87 -1.98 -2.68 6.37
N ALA A 88 -3.11 -2.27 5.80
CA ALA A 88 -3.53 -0.88 5.83
C ALA A 88 -3.63 -0.32 7.26
N ASP A 89 -4.26 -1.07 8.18
CA ASP A 89 -4.34 -0.69 9.59
C ASP A 89 -2.96 -0.55 10.25
N ALA A 90 -2.05 -1.50 9.99
CA ALA A 90 -0.68 -1.43 10.49
C ALA A 90 0.08 -0.20 9.97
N CYS A 91 -0.06 0.12 8.68
CA CYS A 91 0.60 1.29 8.07
C CYS A 91 0.03 2.62 8.59
N LEU A 92 -1.27 2.70 8.83
CA LEU A 92 -1.89 3.87 9.46
C LEU A 92 -1.38 4.08 10.89
N LYS A 93 -1.21 2.99 11.66
CA LYS A 93 -0.61 3.04 13.00
C LYS A 93 0.87 3.44 12.98
N ALA A 94 1.59 3.11 11.90
CA ALA A 94 2.94 3.60 11.66
C ALA A 94 2.98 5.10 11.24
N GLY A 95 1.84 5.69 10.90
CA GLY A 95 1.70 7.09 10.52
C GLY A 95 1.80 7.37 9.02
N ALA A 96 1.83 6.33 8.17
CA ALA A 96 1.79 6.48 6.72
C ALA A 96 0.37 6.78 6.22
N ALA A 97 0.26 7.41 5.06
CA ALA A 97 -1.01 7.49 4.34
C ALA A 97 -1.25 6.18 3.56
N VAL A 98 -2.50 5.72 3.47
CA VAL A 98 -2.83 4.46 2.78
C VAL A 98 -3.90 4.67 1.71
N ILE A 99 -3.64 4.17 0.50
CA ILE A 99 -4.55 4.23 -0.65
C ILE A 99 -4.84 2.81 -1.16
N GLN A 100 -6.12 2.48 -1.36
CA GLN A 100 -6.52 1.24 -2.01
C GLN A 100 -6.45 1.33 -3.53
N HIS A 101 -6.41 0.19 -4.21
CA HIS A 101 -6.34 0.11 -5.68
C HIS A 101 -7.49 0.83 -6.40
N ASN A 102 -8.66 0.97 -5.76
CA ASN A 102 -9.83 1.66 -6.28
C ASN A 102 -9.80 3.20 -6.09
N GLY A 103 -8.72 3.71 -5.47
CA GLY A 103 -8.52 5.12 -5.12
C GLY A 103 -9.15 5.55 -3.81
N GLU A 104 -9.73 4.65 -3.02
CA GLU A 104 -10.19 4.97 -1.67
C GLU A 104 -9.01 5.18 -0.73
N ALA A 105 -9.02 6.29 0.01
CA ALA A 105 -8.08 6.52 1.10
C ALA A 105 -8.59 5.86 2.39
N LEU A 106 -7.74 5.04 3.00
CA LEU A 106 -8.00 4.50 4.33
C LEU A 106 -7.47 5.46 5.37
N THR A 107 -8.22 5.61 6.45
CA THR A 107 -7.97 6.59 7.51
C THR A 107 -8.30 5.96 8.87
N PRO A 108 -7.80 6.53 9.98
CA PRO A 108 -8.18 6.06 11.31
C PRO A 108 -9.70 6.07 11.55
N ALA A 109 -10.44 6.95 10.86
CA ALA A 109 -11.89 7.06 11.00
C ALA A 109 -12.69 5.96 10.27
N ASN A 110 -12.13 5.35 9.22
CA ASN A 110 -12.84 4.35 8.41
C ASN A 110 -12.24 2.93 8.47
N ILE A 111 -11.03 2.76 9.00
CA ILE A 111 -10.34 1.47 9.00
C ILE A 111 -10.98 0.43 9.91
N GLY A 112 -11.48 0.83 11.10
CA GLY A 112 -12.08 -0.09 12.06
C GLY A 112 -13.27 -0.89 11.50
N PRO A 113 -14.30 -0.23 10.92
CA PRO A 113 -15.41 -0.92 10.27
C PRO A 113 -14.98 -1.84 9.11
N ARG A 114 -13.95 -1.45 8.35
CA ARG A 114 -13.41 -2.26 7.25
C ARG A 114 -12.75 -3.53 7.77
N LEU A 115 -11.96 -3.42 8.84
CA LEU A 115 -11.29 -4.55 9.48
C LEU A 115 -12.32 -5.54 10.02
N ALA A 116 -13.33 -5.06 10.75
CA ALA A 116 -14.41 -5.90 11.27
C ALA A 116 -15.18 -6.63 10.15
N THR A 117 -15.47 -5.94 9.04
CA THR A 117 -16.12 -6.57 7.87
C THR A 117 -15.22 -7.63 7.24
N ARG A 118 -13.93 -7.36 7.09
CA ARG A 118 -12.96 -8.32 6.55
C ARG A 118 -12.88 -9.57 7.42
N ASP A 119 -12.80 -9.40 8.73
CA ASP A 119 -12.69 -10.52 9.68
C ASP A 119 -13.95 -11.40 9.65
N LEU A 120 -15.14 -10.78 9.66
CA LEU A 120 -16.40 -11.51 9.48
C LEU A 120 -16.43 -12.30 8.16
N MET A 121 -15.99 -11.70 7.06
CA MET A 121 -15.95 -12.38 5.75
C MET A 121 -14.90 -13.49 5.68
N ASN A 122 -13.85 -13.44 6.52
CA ASN A 122 -12.89 -14.52 6.66
C ASN A 122 -13.50 -15.68 7.48
N ASP A 123 -14.19 -15.38 8.57
CA ASP A 123 -14.87 -16.38 9.40
C ASP A 123 -15.94 -17.14 8.60
N ILE A 124 -16.73 -16.42 7.78
CA ILE A 124 -17.73 -17.04 6.89
C ILE A 124 -17.06 -17.98 5.87
N ARG A 125 -15.95 -17.56 5.25
CA ARG A 125 -15.19 -18.40 4.30
C ARG A 125 -14.55 -19.62 4.97
N ALA A 126 -14.12 -19.49 6.22
CA ALA A 126 -13.60 -20.61 7.00
C ALA A 126 -14.69 -21.63 7.35
N ALA A 127 -15.93 -21.15 7.59
CA ALA A 127 -17.08 -22.00 7.89
C ALA A 127 -17.70 -22.66 6.63
N ASP A 128 -17.69 -21.97 5.48
CA ASP A 128 -18.14 -22.49 4.19
C ASP A 128 -17.15 -22.10 3.06
N PRO A 129 -16.18 -22.98 2.75
CA PRO A 129 -15.16 -22.72 1.72
C PRO A 129 -15.72 -22.54 0.30
N PHE A 130 -16.96 -22.97 0.04
CA PHE A 130 -17.61 -22.82 -1.27
C PHE A 130 -18.33 -21.47 -1.42
N HIS A 131 -18.41 -20.67 -0.35
CA HIS A 131 -18.99 -19.34 -0.36
C HIS A 131 -18.06 -18.31 -1.02
N GLN A 132 -17.98 -18.33 -2.35
CA GLN A 132 -17.25 -17.32 -3.12
C GLN A 132 -18.12 -16.07 -3.34
N GLY A 133 -17.74 -14.97 -2.69
CA GLY A 133 -18.33 -13.66 -2.98
C GLY A 133 -18.01 -13.21 -4.41
N ARG A 134 -18.99 -12.66 -5.13
CA ARG A 134 -18.76 -11.98 -6.41
C ARG A 134 -18.22 -10.58 -6.15
N GLY A 135 -16.89 -10.46 -6.08
CA GLY A 135 -16.23 -9.17 -6.00
C GLY A 135 -16.57 -8.29 -7.22
N LYS A 136 -16.77 -6.99 -7.00
CA LYS A 136 -16.91 -6.03 -8.09
C LYS A 136 -15.61 -6.00 -8.89
N GLY A 137 -15.69 -6.20 -10.21
CA GLY A 137 -14.52 -6.16 -11.09
C GLY A 137 -13.84 -4.79 -11.09
N PHE A 138 -12.52 -4.79 -11.24
CA PHE A 138 -11.71 -3.58 -11.32
C PHE A 138 -11.94 -2.86 -12.66
N ALA A 139 -12.44 -1.61 -12.63
CA ALA A 139 -12.85 -0.87 -13.81
C ALA A 139 -11.91 0.30 -14.15
N LYS A 140 -12.06 0.86 -15.37
CA LYS A 140 -11.31 2.05 -15.80
C LYS A 140 -11.55 3.26 -14.88
N ALA A 141 -12.75 3.39 -14.33
CA ALA A 141 -13.09 4.44 -13.38
C ALA A 141 -12.29 4.32 -12.06
N ASP A 142 -12.00 3.09 -11.62
CA ASP A 142 -11.17 2.84 -10.44
C ASP A 142 -9.73 3.30 -10.67
N ARG A 143 -9.15 3.03 -11.85
CA ARG A 143 -7.81 3.52 -12.23
C ARG A 143 -7.72 5.05 -12.19
N SER A 144 -8.74 5.74 -12.71
CA SER A 144 -8.79 7.21 -12.72
C SER A 144 -8.86 7.79 -11.31
N ARG A 145 -9.69 7.19 -10.44
CA ARG A 145 -9.76 7.55 -9.02
C ARG A 145 -8.44 7.32 -8.32
N PHE A 146 -7.82 6.17 -8.55
CA PHE A 146 -6.51 5.82 -7.99
C PHE A 146 -5.43 6.86 -8.34
N LEU A 147 -5.30 7.22 -9.63
CA LEU A 147 -4.34 8.24 -10.07
C LEU A 147 -4.54 9.57 -9.35
N SER A 148 -5.80 10.01 -9.22
CA SER A 148 -6.13 11.27 -8.55
C SER A 148 -5.83 11.22 -7.05
N ALA A 149 -6.19 10.10 -6.40
CA ALA A 149 -5.97 9.90 -4.97
C ALA A 149 -4.49 9.80 -4.61
N LEU A 150 -3.71 9.04 -5.39
CA LEU A 150 -2.27 8.90 -5.17
C LEU A 150 -1.52 10.22 -5.38
N ASP A 151 -1.90 10.99 -6.41
CA ASP A 151 -1.34 12.32 -6.63
C ASP A 151 -1.56 13.24 -5.42
N ALA A 152 -2.80 13.34 -4.96
CA ALA A 152 -3.16 14.15 -3.79
C ALA A 152 -2.42 13.69 -2.52
N ALA A 153 -2.32 12.37 -2.31
CA ALA A 153 -1.64 11.79 -1.15
C ALA A 153 -0.14 12.13 -1.15
N LEU A 154 0.55 12.02 -2.28
CA LEU A 154 1.98 12.35 -2.37
C LEU A 154 2.24 13.85 -2.19
N VAL A 155 1.37 14.71 -2.74
CA VAL A 155 1.47 16.17 -2.51
C VAL A 155 1.30 16.50 -1.02
N ALA A 156 0.30 15.90 -0.35
CA ALA A 156 0.07 16.12 1.07
C ALA A 156 1.23 15.60 1.93
N ALA A 157 1.72 14.39 1.64
CA ALA A 157 2.83 13.76 2.35
C ALA A 157 4.12 14.59 2.27
N ARG A 158 4.38 15.24 1.13
CA ARG A 158 5.54 16.14 0.95
C ARG A 158 5.37 17.47 1.69
N LYS A 159 4.16 18.03 1.75
CA LYS A 159 3.88 19.28 2.46
C LYS A 159 3.99 19.14 3.98
N GLY A 160 3.57 18.00 4.54
CA GLY A 160 3.63 17.73 5.98
C GLY A 160 5.05 17.62 6.56
N ARG A 161 6.09 17.81 5.74
CA ARG A 161 7.50 17.82 6.13
C ARG A 161 8.14 19.21 6.09
N ALA A 162 7.47 20.19 5.49
CA ALA A 162 7.95 21.56 5.39
C ALA A 162 7.60 22.36 6.66
#